data_AF-A0A4U0VVR7-F1
#
_entry.id   AF-A0A4U0VVR7-F1
#
_cell.length_a   1.000
_cell.length_b   1.000
_cell.length_c   1.000
_cell.angle_alpha   90.00
_cell.angle_beta   90.00
_cell.angle_gamma   90.00
#
_symmetry.space_group_name_H-M   'P 1'
#
loop_
_entity.id
_entity.type
_entity.pdbx_description
1 polymer ?
#
loop_
_entity_poly.entity_id
_entity_poly.type
_entity_poly.pdbx_seq_one_letter_code
_entity_poly.pdbx_strand_id
1 'polypeptide(L)'
;MEQAFMAGRQARAARAVAKARSLITKGKTHQRNRDQLNAEAAQYIFDENNKVQPTGWVDLHGLHVHEAVKFTQQALEDGRARVSAYALAPAAPASLGAVVLLATTTYAMRTTFKGPACRGEKAVALALVWLALAVGTATSLVLSNSTLSTTFSASSDIVAALFLYTFTTTVIPILGVGLLGAAVPAQDGSSLTRISLAGLVVALAGSVYEHVSGIGRVGWWIRASQPGHAYALEWAQRGGGPVLVDWVVGASAFALAQLVWISLNSATSAGSLEGGDLLHHDVGEEAPGAARWKSRRKPVYFLLGLALFALLAPLLPEPRTRLVHPSPSDGSYVYPPLHVGCVSPPFEGKHGLTVDDWLKETTVWAGRGVKVLSWSEGAICDMYKVHVLATYTAPPAADSARHQLLNVATLVGPREDSSHNPDENPNIVFTTTKHHPVPFVESYSHAVRAVPELGSVAGALPLARIAVPHSGHHTPSPHLTPPQRITVSAAICQDAAYPGLTSSLSVVGGDDHLQAAQLLLNPSATPASLSGFGALSLAQARARAIEHGAFLLRIWIFR
;
A
#
# COMPACT_ATOMS: atom_id res chain seq x y z
N MET A 1 50.45 0.34 -24.52
CA MET A 1 49.75 -0.96 -24.46
C MET A 1 49.80 -1.70 -25.80
N GLU A 2 49.25 -1.14 -26.87
CA GLU A 2 49.15 -1.79 -28.19
C GLU A 2 50.50 -2.21 -28.78
N GLN A 3 51.52 -1.35 -28.67
CA GLN A 3 52.89 -1.68 -29.09
C GLN A 3 53.45 -2.92 -28.39
N ALA A 4 53.15 -3.14 -27.10
CA ALA A 4 53.62 -4.32 -26.36
C ALA A 4 52.92 -5.60 -26.85
N PHE A 5 51.63 -5.53 -27.16
CA PHE A 5 50.90 -6.66 -27.75
C PHE A 5 51.34 -6.94 -29.18
N MET A 6 51.57 -5.92 -29.99
CA MET A 6 52.09 -6.05 -31.36
C MET A 6 53.48 -6.68 -31.37
N ALA A 7 54.40 -6.16 -30.55
CA ALA A 7 55.74 -6.73 -30.39
C ALA A 7 55.69 -8.17 -29.85
N GLY A 8 54.74 -8.48 -28.95
CA GLY A 8 54.50 -9.84 -28.45
C GLY A 8 54.03 -10.80 -29.54
N ARG A 9 53.10 -10.37 -30.41
CA ARG A 9 52.64 -11.14 -31.58
C ARG A 9 53.79 -11.40 -32.57
N GLN A 10 54.60 -10.38 -32.85
CA GLN A 10 55.77 -10.51 -33.73
C GLN A 10 56.82 -11.46 -33.15
N ALA A 11 57.14 -11.37 -31.84
CA ALA A 11 58.07 -12.28 -31.19
C ALA A 11 57.58 -13.74 -31.21
N ARG A 12 56.26 -13.96 -31.12
CA ARG A 12 55.65 -15.29 -31.26
C ARG A 12 55.79 -15.83 -32.67
N ALA A 13 55.58 -15.01 -33.70
CA ALA A 13 55.77 -15.38 -35.10
C ALA A 13 57.24 -15.77 -35.38
N ALA A 14 58.19 -15.09 -34.76
CA ALA A 14 59.62 -15.39 -34.83
C ALA A 14 60.08 -16.59 -33.96
N ARG A 15 59.14 -17.36 -33.36
CA ARG A 15 59.41 -18.49 -32.43
C ARG A 15 60.23 -18.11 -31.18
N ALA A 16 60.33 -16.84 -30.82
CA ALA A 16 61.02 -16.36 -29.62
C ALA A 16 60.08 -16.36 -28.38
N VAL A 17 59.76 -17.56 -27.88
CA VAL A 17 58.69 -17.79 -26.88
C VAL A 17 58.88 -17.00 -25.57
N ALA A 18 60.11 -16.94 -25.03
CA ALA A 18 60.39 -16.23 -23.78
C ALA A 18 60.15 -14.71 -23.91
N LYS A 19 60.62 -14.12 -25.02
CA LYS A 19 60.41 -12.70 -25.33
C LYS A 19 58.93 -12.38 -25.53
N ALA A 20 58.20 -13.25 -26.23
CA ALA A 20 56.75 -13.09 -26.43
C ALA A 20 55.99 -13.10 -25.09
N ARG A 21 56.30 -14.04 -24.17
CA ARG A 21 55.67 -14.08 -22.84
C ARG A 21 55.92 -12.80 -22.04
N SER A 22 57.16 -12.33 -21.98
CA SER A 22 57.51 -11.08 -21.26
C SER A 22 56.74 -9.87 -21.79
N LEU A 23 56.64 -9.73 -23.13
CA LEU A 23 55.93 -8.63 -23.78
C LEU A 23 54.41 -8.69 -23.55
N ILE A 24 53.82 -9.89 -23.57
CA ILE A 24 52.40 -10.08 -23.26
C ILE A 24 52.14 -9.73 -21.79
N THR A 25 53.00 -10.15 -20.86
CA THR A 25 52.87 -9.78 -19.44
C THR A 25 52.94 -8.26 -19.25
N LYS A 26 53.91 -7.58 -19.89
CA LYS A 26 53.97 -6.11 -19.90
C LYS A 26 52.70 -5.48 -20.48
N GLY A 27 52.18 -6.02 -21.59
CA GLY A 27 50.93 -5.57 -22.21
C GLY A 27 49.74 -5.67 -21.25
N LYS A 28 49.61 -6.81 -20.54
CA LYS A 28 48.58 -7.02 -19.51
C LYS A 28 48.74 -6.08 -18.31
N THR A 29 49.96 -5.82 -17.84
CA THR A 29 50.20 -4.84 -16.78
C THR A 29 49.77 -3.44 -17.21
N HIS A 30 50.14 -3.00 -18.42
CA HIS A 30 49.69 -1.72 -18.95
C HIS A 30 48.17 -1.63 -19.13
N GLN A 31 47.52 -2.73 -19.53
CA GLN A 31 46.07 -2.80 -19.63
C GLN A 31 45.41 -2.61 -18.26
N ARG A 32 45.87 -3.34 -17.23
CA ARG A 32 45.38 -3.19 -15.86
C ARG A 32 45.57 -1.78 -15.32
N ASN A 33 46.74 -1.18 -15.53
CA ASN A 33 47.01 0.19 -15.08
C ASN A 33 46.10 1.20 -15.78
N ARG A 34 45.85 1.05 -17.08
CA ARG A 34 44.91 1.90 -17.80
C ARG A 34 43.49 1.73 -17.27
N ASP A 35 43.04 0.49 -17.09
CA ASP A 35 41.69 0.22 -16.62
C ASP A 35 41.49 0.73 -15.18
N GLN A 36 42.53 0.66 -14.34
CA GLN A 36 42.56 1.27 -13.00
C GLN A 36 42.47 2.80 -13.07
N LEU A 37 43.32 3.45 -13.87
CA LEU A 37 43.31 4.91 -14.01
C LEU A 37 42.00 5.43 -14.59
N ASN A 38 41.39 4.69 -15.54
CA ASN A 38 40.07 5.02 -16.07
C ASN A 38 38.99 4.91 -14.99
N ALA A 39 39.03 3.88 -14.14
CA ALA A 39 38.10 3.74 -13.03
C ALA A 39 38.25 4.88 -12.00
N GLU A 40 39.48 5.28 -11.68
CA GLU A 40 39.78 6.41 -10.80
C GLU A 40 39.29 7.73 -11.40
N ALA A 41 39.52 7.95 -12.69
CA ALA A 41 39.05 9.14 -13.40
C ALA A 41 37.51 9.21 -13.48
N ALA A 42 36.84 8.09 -13.79
CA ALA A 42 35.39 8.01 -13.84
C ALA A 42 34.75 8.31 -12.47
N GLN A 43 35.33 7.79 -11.38
CA GLN A 43 34.90 8.11 -10.02
C GLN A 43 35.06 9.60 -9.72
N TYR A 44 36.21 10.19 -10.06
CA TYR A 44 36.46 11.62 -9.84
C TYR A 44 35.45 12.50 -10.60
N ILE A 45 35.19 12.19 -11.87
CA ILE A 45 34.19 12.92 -12.69
C ILE A 45 32.80 12.80 -12.07
N PHE A 46 32.40 11.59 -11.67
CA PHE A 46 31.11 11.36 -11.03
C PHE A 46 30.97 12.18 -9.75
N ASP A 47 31.97 12.13 -8.87
CA ASP A 47 31.94 12.86 -7.60
C ASP A 47 31.87 14.37 -7.84
N GLU A 48 32.69 14.91 -8.76
CA GLU A 48 32.71 16.35 -9.05
C GLU A 48 31.39 16.85 -9.64
N ASN A 49 30.81 16.13 -10.60
CA ASN A 49 29.54 16.50 -11.23
C ASN A 49 28.37 16.49 -10.24
N ASN A 50 28.43 15.64 -9.21
CA ASN A 50 27.32 15.41 -8.28
C ASN A 50 27.43 16.18 -6.95
N LYS A 51 28.52 16.93 -6.71
CA LYS A 51 28.68 17.75 -5.49
C LYS A 51 27.56 18.78 -5.28
N VAL A 52 27.04 19.35 -6.37
CA VAL A 52 26.05 20.44 -6.35
C VAL A 52 24.68 20.02 -6.84
N GLN A 53 24.49 18.73 -7.17
CA GLN A 53 23.22 18.25 -7.69
C GLN A 53 22.17 18.19 -6.58
N PRO A 54 20.90 18.58 -6.86
CA PRO A 54 19.83 18.45 -5.90
C PRO A 54 19.62 16.99 -5.48
N THR A 55 19.13 16.77 -4.25
CA THR A 55 18.81 15.43 -3.76
C THR A 55 17.89 14.68 -4.74
N GLY A 56 18.30 13.49 -5.16
CA GLY A 56 17.56 12.65 -6.10
C GLY A 56 17.97 12.80 -7.57
N TRP A 57 18.91 13.72 -7.87
CA TRP A 57 19.51 13.88 -9.19
C TRP A 57 20.89 13.27 -9.25
N VAL A 58 21.24 12.72 -10.42
CA VAL A 58 22.56 12.15 -10.70
C VAL A 58 23.01 12.61 -12.08
N ASP A 59 24.11 13.33 -12.14
CA ASP A 59 24.74 13.78 -13.37
C ASP A 59 25.83 12.78 -13.80
N LEU A 60 25.70 12.26 -15.02
CA LEU A 60 26.57 11.24 -15.61
C LEU A 60 27.35 11.76 -16.83
N HIS A 61 27.29 13.06 -17.11
CA HIS A 61 28.02 13.63 -18.25
C HIS A 61 29.53 13.45 -18.10
N GLY A 62 30.21 13.22 -19.22
CA GLY A 62 31.65 12.98 -19.23
C GLY A 62 32.08 11.55 -18.87
N LEU A 63 31.15 10.67 -18.50
CA LEU A 63 31.42 9.25 -18.30
C LEU A 63 31.22 8.46 -19.60
N HIS A 64 32.00 7.39 -19.78
CA HIS A 64 31.70 6.42 -20.83
C HIS A 64 30.41 5.65 -20.50
N VAL A 65 29.71 5.17 -21.53
CA VAL A 65 28.40 4.48 -21.38
C VAL A 65 28.43 3.39 -20.31
N HIS A 66 29.46 2.55 -20.29
CA HIS A 66 29.58 1.45 -19.33
C HIS A 66 29.82 1.94 -17.88
N GLU A 67 30.53 3.06 -17.70
CA GLU A 67 30.75 3.71 -16.40
C GLU A 67 29.46 4.37 -15.92
N ALA A 68 28.75 5.09 -16.81
CA ALA A 68 27.47 5.72 -16.52
C ALA A 68 26.43 4.70 -16.03
N VAL A 69 26.35 3.52 -16.66
CA VAL A 69 25.48 2.42 -16.21
C VAL A 69 25.84 1.95 -14.81
N LYS A 70 27.13 1.74 -14.52
CA LYS A 70 27.61 1.31 -13.20
C LYS A 70 27.21 2.32 -12.11
N PHE A 71 27.45 3.62 -12.34
CA PHE A 71 27.12 4.66 -11.37
C PHE A 71 25.61 4.87 -11.21
N THR A 72 24.82 4.69 -12.28
CA THR A 72 23.35 4.70 -12.19
C THR A 72 22.83 3.61 -11.26
N GLN A 73 23.36 2.38 -11.40
CA GLN A 73 22.97 1.26 -10.55
C GLN A 73 23.29 1.53 -9.08
N GLN A 74 24.50 2.03 -8.80
CA GLN A 74 24.90 2.38 -7.44
C GLN A 74 24.00 3.46 -6.82
N ALA A 75 23.69 4.52 -7.56
CA ALA A 75 22.79 5.57 -7.06
C ALA A 75 21.37 5.08 -6.78
N LEU A 76 20.85 4.12 -7.58
CA LEU A 76 19.56 3.49 -7.33
C LEU A 76 19.56 2.62 -6.06
N GLU A 77 20.64 1.88 -5.81
CA GLU A 77 20.81 1.09 -4.59
C GLU A 77 20.86 1.98 -3.35
N ASP A 78 21.63 3.07 -3.40
CA ASP A 78 21.69 4.07 -2.32
C ASP A 78 20.33 4.73 -2.07
N GLY A 79 19.60 5.08 -3.14
CA GLY A 79 18.24 5.62 -3.05
C GLY A 79 17.28 4.67 -2.35
N ARG A 80 17.33 3.37 -2.69
CA ARG A 80 16.51 2.32 -2.03
C ARG A 80 16.87 2.14 -0.55
N ALA A 81 18.16 2.19 -0.21
CA ALA A 81 18.62 2.07 1.17
C ALA A 81 18.07 3.24 2.02
N ARG A 82 18.10 4.46 1.49
CA ARG A 82 17.55 5.64 2.18
C ARG A 82 16.04 5.51 2.39
N VAL A 83 15.27 5.12 1.37
CA VAL A 83 13.82 4.90 1.51
C VAL A 83 13.51 3.83 2.56
N SER A 84 14.28 2.74 2.58
CA SER A 84 14.12 1.66 3.57
C SER A 84 14.40 2.13 5.01
N ALA A 85 15.36 3.05 5.19
CA ALA A 85 15.63 3.65 6.50
C ALA A 85 14.48 4.55 6.97
N TYR A 86 13.86 5.33 6.08
CA TYR A 86 12.69 6.15 6.41
C TYR A 86 11.46 5.30 6.75
N ALA A 87 11.30 4.13 6.13
CA ALA A 87 10.20 3.20 6.43
C ALA A 87 10.31 2.57 7.84
N LEU A 88 11.50 2.60 8.47
CA LEU A 88 11.74 2.04 9.80
C LEU A 88 11.67 3.08 10.93
N ALA A 89 11.77 4.37 10.61
CA ALA A 89 11.81 5.45 11.60
C ALA A 89 10.54 5.62 12.49
N PRO A 90 9.29 5.34 12.05
CA PRO A 90 8.13 5.55 12.93
C PRO A 90 7.86 4.39 13.91
N ALA A 91 8.70 3.36 13.99
CA ALA A 91 8.46 2.20 14.87
C ALA A 91 8.91 2.40 16.33
N ALA A 92 9.66 3.46 16.64
CA ALA A 92 10.24 3.68 17.97
C ALA A 92 9.22 3.92 19.11
N PRO A 93 8.08 4.63 18.95
CA PRO A 93 7.12 4.80 20.04
C PRO A 93 6.23 3.56 20.28
N ALA A 94 6.09 2.66 19.29
CA ALA A 94 5.25 1.46 19.41
C ALA A 94 5.85 0.39 20.34
N SER A 95 7.19 0.29 20.40
CA SER A 95 7.88 -0.67 21.27
C SER A 95 7.75 -0.32 22.75
N LEU A 96 7.71 0.97 23.12
CA LEU A 96 7.49 1.43 24.49
C LEU A 96 6.07 1.08 24.99
N GLY A 97 5.06 1.22 24.14
CA GLY A 97 3.68 0.85 24.48
C GLY A 97 3.51 -0.65 24.75
N ALA A 98 4.13 -1.50 23.92
CA ALA A 98 4.10 -2.95 24.10
C ALA A 98 4.77 -3.41 25.40
N VAL A 99 5.88 -2.78 25.78
CA VAL A 99 6.60 -3.08 27.04
C VAL A 99 5.75 -2.73 28.28
N VAL A 100 5.02 -1.61 28.26
CA VAL A 100 4.12 -1.23 29.36
C VAL A 100 2.92 -2.17 29.45
N LEU A 101 2.38 -2.63 28.33
CA LEU A 101 1.23 -3.54 28.29
C LEU A 101 1.60 -4.95 28.78
N LEU A 102 2.77 -5.45 28.39
CA LEU A 102 3.36 -6.69 28.92
C LEU A 102 3.64 -6.57 30.42
N ALA A 103 4.24 -5.46 30.88
CA ALA A 103 4.52 -5.27 32.31
C ALA A 103 3.25 -5.22 33.16
N THR A 104 2.19 -4.55 32.68
CA THR A 104 0.92 -4.42 33.42
C THR A 104 0.10 -5.71 33.43
N THR A 105 0.00 -6.43 32.31
CA THR A 105 -0.65 -7.75 32.26
C THR A 105 0.09 -8.78 33.11
N THR A 106 1.43 -8.79 33.07
CA THR A 106 2.25 -9.69 33.90
C THR A 106 2.12 -9.35 35.39
N TYR A 107 2.07 -8.07 35.75
CA TYR A 107 1.81 -7.63 37.11
C TYR A 107 0.41 -8.06 37.60
N ALA A 108 -0.62 -7.88 36.76
CA ALA A 108 -1.99 -8.28 37.06
C ALA A 108 -2.08 -9.80 37.30
N MET A 109 -1.49 -10.63 36.42
CA MET A 109 -1.40 -12.08 36.63
C MET A 109 -0.67 -12.39 37.95
N ARG A 110 0.47 -11.77 38.22
CA ARG A 110 1.22 -12.02 39.48
C ARG A 110 0.38 -11.72 40.73
N THR A 111 -0.49 -10.71 40.68
CA THR A 111 -1.37 -10.37 41.80
C THR A 111 -2.55 -11.32 41.96
N THR A 112 -3.13 -11.84 40.88
CA THR A 112 -4.22 -12.83 40.95
C THR A 112 -3.73 -14.23 41.33
N PHE A 113 -2.49 -14.59 40.99
CA PHE A 113 -1.96 -15.93 41.27
C PHE A 113 -1.34 -16.14 42.66
N LYS A 114 -1.10 -15.07 43.44
CA LYS A 114 -0.43 -15.13 44.76
C LYS A 114 -1.33 -15.57 45.94
N GLY A 115 -2.64 -15.68 45.77
CA GLY A 115 -3.54 -16.21 46.81
C GLY A 115 -3.72 -17.73 46.73
N PRO A 116 -4.08 -18.41 47.83
CA PRO A 116 -4.47 -19.82 47.87
C PRO A 116 -5.87 -20.06 47.25
N ALA A 117 -6.22 -19.33 46.20
CA ALA A 117 -7.47 -19.53 45.48
C ALA A 117 -7.50 -20.93 44.85
N CYS A 118 -8.64 -21.59 44.96
CA CYS A 118 -8.92 -22.91 44.42
C CYS A 118 -8.55 -22.97 42.92
N ARG A 119 -8.01 -24.12 42.49
CA ARG A 119 -7.50 -24.36 41.12
C ARG A 119 -8.50 -23.94 40.03
N GLY A 120 -9.80 -24.04 40.32
CA GLY A 120 -10.90 -23.64 39.43
C GLY A 120 -10.99 -22.12 39.17
N GLU A 121 -10.86 -21.27 40.20
CA GLU A 121 -10.99 -19.81 40.04
C GLU A 121 -9.85 -19.22 39.21
N LYS A 122 -8.65 -19.77 39.37
CA LYS A 122 -7.47 -19.40 38.56
C LYS A 122 -7.65 -19.77 37.10
N ALA A 123 -8.29 -20.90 36.81
CA ALA A 123 -8.61 -21.32 35.44
C ALA A 123 -9.68 -20.41 34.82
N VAL A 124 -10.71 -20.04 35.58
CA VAL A 124 -11.78 -19.14 35.11
C VAL A 124 -11.24 -17.73 34.84
N ALA A 125 -10.41 -17.17 35.73
CA ALA A 125 -9.81 -15.85 35.52
C ALA A 125 -8.91 -15.83 34.27
N LEU A 126 -8.13 -16.88 34.05
CA LEU A 126 -7.31 -17.03 32.86
C LEU A 126 -8.21 -17.12 31.60
N ALA A 127 -9.23 -17.97 31.63
CA ALA A 127 -10.18 -18.15 30.53
C ALA A 127 -10.89 -16.84 30.14
N LEU A 128 -11.26 -16.00 31.11
CA LEU A 128 -11.92 -14.72 30.86
C LEU A 128 -10.98 -13.70 30.18
N VAL A 129 -9.71 -13.62 30.59
CA VAL A 129 -8.72 -12.75 29.93
C VAL A 129 -8.48 -13.19 28.48
N TRP A 130 -8.40 -14.50 28.24
CA TRP A 130 -8.25 -15.06 26.91
C TRP A 130 -9.49 -14.86 26.04
N LEU A 131 -10.68 -15.02 26.60
CA LEU A 131 -11.95 -14.76 25.91
C LEU A 131 -12.06 -13.28 25.52
N ALA A 132 -11.70 -12.36 26.41
CA ALA A 132 -11.71 -10.93 26.12
C ALA A 132 -10.72 -10.56 24.99
N LEU A 133 -9.53 -11.19 24.98
CA LEU A 133 -8.55 -10.99 23.91
C LEU A 133 -9.05 -11.53 22.56
N ALA A 134 -9.66 -12.71 22.55
CA ALA A 134 -10.20 -13.35 21.36
C ALA A 134 -11.43 -12.61 20.80
N VAL A 135 -12.33 -12.14 21.67
CA VAL A 135 -13.47 -11.31 21.28
C VAL A 135 -12.96 -9.96 20.75
N GLY A 136 -12.01 -9.32 21.42
CA GLY A 136 -11.42 -8.04 20.96
C GLY A 136 -10.78 -8.15 19.58
N THR A 137 -9.98 -9.19 19.33
CA THR A 137 -9.38 -9.41 18.01
C THR A 137 -10.40 -9.79 16.95
N ALA A 138 -11.38 -10.64 17.26
CA ALA A 138 -12.44 -11.01 16.32
C ALA A 138 -13.35 -9.83 15.97
N THR A 139 -13.74 -9.00 16.95
CA THR A 139 -14.54 -7.79 16.72
C THR A 139 -13.75 -6.76 15.91
N SER A 140 -12.45 -6.56 16.20
CA SER A 140 -11.58 -5.72 15.37
C SER A 140 -11.47 -6.25 13.93
N LEU A 141 -11.40 -7.57 13.74
CA LEU A 141 -11.35 -8.19 12.41
C LEU A 141 -12.65 -7.99 11.63
N VAL A 142 -13.80 -8.16 12.29
CA VAL A 142 -15.13 -7.96 11.69
C VAL A 142 -15.36 -6.49 11.34
N LEU A 143 -14.97 -5.57 12.23
CA LEU A 143 -15.15 -4.13 12.02
C LEU A 143 -14.19 -3.55 10.98
N SER A 144 -13.04 -4.19 10.76
CA SER A 144 -12.01 -3.73 9.81
C SER A 144 -12.13 -4.33 8.40
N ASN A 145 -12.94 -5.37 8.21
CA ASN A 145 -12.93 -6.16 6.98
C ASN A 145 -14.36 -6.47 6.46
N SER A 146 -14.99 -5.49 5.82
CA SER A 146 -16.35 -5.62 5.27
C SER A 146 -16.45 -6.52 4.03
N THR A 147 -15.33 -6.96 3.45
CA THR A 147 -15.27 -7.88 2.30
C THR A 147 -15.58 -9.33 2.67
N LEU A 148 -15.46 -9.72 3.95
CA LEU A 148 -15.88 -11.04 4.43
C LEU A 148 -17.39 -11.29 4.22
N SER A 149 -18.20 -10.24 4.17
CA SER A 149 -19.64 -10.33 3.87
C SER A 149 -19.94 -10.75 2.43
N THR A 150 -19.02 -10.56 1.49
CA THR A 150 -19.26 -10.79 0.05
C THR A 150 -18.65 -12.07 -0.48
N THR A 151 -17.65 -12.62 0.20
CA THR A 151 -16.99 -13.89 -0.20
C THR A 151 -17.69 -15.12 0.37
N PHE A 152 -18.52 -14.93 1.40
CA PHE A 152 -19.21 -16.00 2.11
C PHE A 152 -20.71 -15.89 1.89
N SER A 153 -21.29 -16.90 1.24
CA SER A 153 -22.70 -16.92 0.83
C SER A 153 -23.68 -17.01 2.00
N ALA A 154 -23.24 -17.46 3.16
CA ALA A 154 -24.04 -17.55 4.38
C ALA A 154 -23.32 -16.93 5.58
N SER A 155 -24.07 -16.30 6.48
CA SER A 155 -23.55 -15.75 7.75
C SER A 155 -22.87 -16.80 8.63
N SER A 156 -23.23 -18.08 8.48
CA SER A 156 -22.57 -19.22 9.13
C SER A 156 -21.13 -19.43 8.67
N ASP A 157 -20.80 -19.12 7.42
CA ASP A 157 -19.47 -19.35 6.86
C ASP A 157 -18.49 -18.29 7.37
N ILE A 158 -18.98 -17.06 7.59
CA ILE A 158 -18.22 -15.98 8.24
C ILE A 158 -17.91 -16.37 9.69
N VAL A 159 -18.89 -16.90 10.42
CA VAL A 159 -18.70 -17.36 11.80
C VAL A 159 -17.74 -18.55 11.84
N ALA A 160 -17.85 -19.51 10.92
CA ALA A 160 -16.96 -20.65 10.83
C ALA A 160 -15.53 -20.25 10.44
N ALA A 161 -15.36 -19.32 9.50
CA ALA A 161 -14.06 -18.80 9.09
C ALA A 161 -13.40 -17.99 10.22
N LEU A 162 -14.16 -17.13 10.90
CA LEU A 162 -13.69 -16.39 12.08
C LEU A 162 -13.34 -17.34 13.22
N PHE A 163 -14.15 -18.37 13.46
CA PHE A 163 -13.89 -19.40 14.48
C PHE A 163 -12.65 -20.22 14.14
N LEU A 164 -12.51 -20.69 12.90
CA LEU A 164 -11.34 -21.45 12.45
C LEU A 164 -10.08 -20.58 12.49
N TYR A 165 -10.19 -19.29 12.14
CA TYR A 165 -9.08 -18.34 12.20
C TYR A 165 -8.67 -18.02 13.64
N THR A 166 -9.62 -17.73 14.54
CA THR A 166 -9.31 -17.56 15.97
C THR A 166 -8.76 -18.86 16.56
N PHE A 167 -9.33 -20.02 16.23
CA PHE A 167 -8.85 -21.31 16.70
C PHE A 167 -7.41 -21.60 16.22
N THR A 168 -7.09 -21.35 14.95
CA THR A 168 -5.76 -21.62 14.40
C THR A 168 -4.70 -20.61 14.85
N THR A 169 -5.05 -19.34 14.98
CA THR A 169 -4.08 -18.29 15.37
C THR A 169 -3.91 -18.14 16.87
N THR A 170 -4.89 -18.56 17.67
CA THR A 170 -4.82 -18.45 19.13
C THR A 170 -4.78 -19.83 19.80
N VAL A 171 -5.74 -20.72 19.55
CA VAL A 171 -5.86 -21.99 20.28
C VAL A 171 -4.74 -22.97 19.97
N ILE A 172 -4.31 -23.09 18.70
CA ILE A 172 -3.22 -24.01 18.31
C ILE A 172 -1.87 -23.60 18.93
N PRO A 173 -1.42 -22.33 18.86
CA PRO A 173 -0.22 -21.88 19.57
C PRO A 173 -0.34 -22.04 21.09
N ILE A 174 -1.54 -21.81 21.66
CA ILE A 174 -1.79 -21.96 23.10
C ILE A 174 -1.68 -23.41 23.56
N LEU A 175 -2.24 -24.37 22.80
CA LEU A 175 -2.08 -25.80 23.07
C LEU A 175 -0.62 -26.24 22.88
N GLY A 176 0.05 -25.72 21.86
CA GLY A 176 1.47 -25.95 21.64
C GLY A 176 2.33 -25.48 22.81
N VAL A 177 2.10 -24.28 23.34
CA VAL A 177 2.79 -23.72 24.50
C VAL A 177 2.43 -24.46 25.79
N GLY A 178 1.17 -24.86 25.98
CA GLY A 178 0.73 -25.65 27.13
C GLY A 178 1.36 -27.04 27.16
N LEU A 179 1.41 -27.71 26.01
CA LEU A 179 2.06 -29.02 25.86
C LEU A 179 3.58 -28.91 25.99
N LEU A 180 4.23 -27.89 25.42
CA LEU A 180 5.66 -27.64 25.64
C LEU A 180 5.96 -27.35 27.12
N GLY A 181 5.13 -26.54 27.78
CA GLY A 181 5.27 -26.21 29.19
C GLY A 181 5.08 -27.40 30.12
N ALA A 182 4.23 -28.36 29.74
CA ALA A 182 4.02 -29.63 30.45
C ALA A 182 5.14 -30.66 30.18
N ALA A 183 5.76 -30.61 29.00
CA ALA A 183 6.83 -31.53 28.59
C ALA A 183 8.22 -31.17 29.16
N VAL A 184 8.41 -29.95 29.68
CA VAL A 184 9.68 -29.55 30.31
C VAL A 184 9.65 -29.94 31.80
N PRO A 185 10.49 -30.90 32.24
CA PRO A 185 10.51 -31.34 33.63
C PRO A 185 10.85 -30.18 34.57
N ALA A 186 10.09 -30.08 35.67
CA ALA A 186 10.23 -29.03 36.65
C ALA A 186 11.55 -29.19 37.44
N GLN A 187 12.63 -28.59 36.93
CA GLN A 187 13.84 -28.33 37.70
C GLN A 187 14.03 -26.82 37.84
N ASP A 188 13.73 -26.31 39.04
CA ASP A 188 14.19 -25.09 39.74
C ASP A 188 14.47 -23.78 38.98
N GLY A 189 13.97 -23.61 37.75
CA GLY A 189 13.98 -22.34 37.03
C GLY A 189 12.75 -21.49 37.36
N SER A 190 12.97 -20.21 37.69
CA SER A 190 11.92 -19.23 38.01
C SER A 190 10.82 -19.21 36.94
N SER A 191 9.55 -19.17 37.37
CA SER A 191 8.37 -19.18 36.49
C SER A 191 8.36 -18.05 35.45
N LEU A 192 9.10 -16.97 35.72
CA LEU A 192 9.28 -15.83 34.84
C LEU A 192 10.00 -16.20 33.55
N THR A 193 11.07 -17.01 33.62
CA THR A 193 11.85 -17.41 32.44
C THR A 193 11.02 -18.28 31.50
N ARG A 194 10.13 -19.12 32.04
CA ARG A 194 9.25 -20.00 31.26
C ARG A 194 8.15 -19.23 30.52
N ILE A 195 7.54 -18.25 31.17
CA ILE A 195 6.51 -17.40 30.56
C ILE A 195 7.13 -16.50 29.49
N SER A 196 8.31 -15.93 29.76
CA SER A 196 9.04 -15.11 28.79
C SER A 196 9.51 -15.91 27.58
N LEU A 197 9.99 -17.15 27.78
CA LEU A 197 10.42 -18.02 26.68
C LEU A 197 9.23 -18.44 25.81
N ALA A 198 8.08 -18.76 26.40
CA ALA A 198 6.86 -19.06 25.67
C ALA A 198 6.36 -17.86 24.84
N GLY A 199 6.35 -16.66 25.43
CA GLY A 199 6.00 -15.44 24.70
C GLY A 199 6.97 -15.12 23.55
N LEU A 200 8.27 -15.35 23.75
CA LEU A 200 9.30 -15.17 22.73
C LEU A 200 9.12 -16.16 21.56
N VAL A 201 8.81 -17.44 21.85
CA VAL A 201 8.58 -18.47 20.84
C VAL A 201 7.34 -18.18 20.01
N VAL A 202 6.26 -17.68 20.62
CA VAL A 202 5.04 -17.27 19.88
C VAL A 202 5.32 -16.05 18.99
N ALA A 203 6.08 -15.06 19.49
CA ALA A 203 6.47 -13.90 18.70
C ALA A 203 7.39 -14.26 17.52
N LEU A 204 8.34 -15.17 17.73
CA LEU A 204 9.22 -15.71 16.68
C LEU A 204 8.44 -16.54 15.66
N ALA A 205 7.51 -17.39 16.09
CA ALA A 205 6.67 -18.18 15.20
C ALA A 205 5.77 -17.28 14.33
N GLY A 206 5.19 -16.22 14.90
CA GLY A 206 4.44 -15.21 14.15
C GLY A 206 5.30 -14.49 13.12
N SER A 207 6.55 -14.13 13.47
CA SER A 207 7.50 -13.46 12.58
C SER A 207 8.02 -14.37 11.45
N VAL A 208 8.23 -15.67 11.74
CA VAL A 208 8.65 -16.66 10.72
C VAL A 208 7.51 -16.99 9.78
N TYR A 209 6.28 -17.14 10.28
CA TYR A 209 5.09 -17.32 9.45
C TYR A 209 4.85 -16.11 8.53
N GLU A 210 5.10 -14.89 9.02
CA GLU A 210 5.08 -13.65 8.23
C GLU A 210 6.11 -13.67 7.09
N HIS A 211 7.35 -14.10 7.37
CA HIS A 211 8.42 -14.14 6.36
C HIS A 211 8.20 -15.21 5.29
N VAL A 212 7.59 -16.34 5.66
CA VAL A 212 7.36 -17.49 4.75
C VAL A 212 6.07 -17.34 3.93
N SER A 213 5.03 -16.71 4.48
CA SER A 213 3.73 -16.58 3.80
C SER A 213 3.66 -15.45 2.78
N GLY A 214 4.58 -14.47 2.83
CA GLY A 214 4.57 -13.31 1.94
C GLY A 214 3.40 -12.33 2.17
N ILE A 215 2.60 -12.57 3.21
CA ILE A 215 1.49 -11.70 3.62
C ILE A 215 2.08 -10.68 4.60
N GLY A 216 2.37 -9.48 4.11
CA GLY A 216 3.04 -8.42 4.90
C GLY A 216 2.30 -8.06 6.21
N ARG A 217 3.10 -7.70 7.23
CA ARG A 217 2.77 -7.08 8.54
C ARG A 217 1.28 -7.07 8.95
N VAL A 218 0.97 -7.83 10.01
CA VAL A 218 -0.33 -7.90 10.71
C VAL A 218 -0.72 -6.59 11.44
N GLY A 219 0.11 -5.53 11.40
CA GLY A 219 -0.12 -4.26 12.11
C GLY A 219 -0.96 -3.21 11.38
N TRP A 220 -1.69 -3.54 10.32
CA TRP A 220 -2.51 -2.58 9.56
C TRP A 220 -3.93 -3.11 9.35
N TRP A 221 -4.74 -3.16 10.41
CA TRP A 221 -6.16 -3.53 10.31
C TRP A 221 -7.10 -2.51 10.96
N ILE A 222 -6.76 -1.22 10.88
CA ILE A 222 -7.77 -0.15 10.93
C ILE A 222 -7.56 0.73 9.70
N ARG A 223 -8.00 0.20 8.55
CA ARG A 223 -8.19 1.00 7.34
C ARG A 223 -9.62 1.53 7.39
N ALA A 224 -9.77 2.85 7.27
CA ALA A 224 -11.05 3.51 7.17
C ALA A 224 -11.86 2.93 6.00
N SER A 225 -12.89 2.16 6.29
CA SER A 225 -13.86 1.71 5.30
C SER A 225 -15.27 2.01 5.78
N GLN A 226 -15.62 3.30 5.76
CA GLN A 226 -16.87 3.87 5.21
C GLN A 226 -16.83 5.40 5.43
N PRO A 227 -16.94 6.24 4.38
CA PRO A 227 -17.22 7.66 4.55
C PRO A 227 -18.70 7.82 4.93
N GLY A 228 -18.98 8.23 6.17
CA GLY A 228 -20.36 8.55 6.59
C GLY A 228 -20.75 8.15 8.02
N HIS A 229 -19.91 7.41 8.74
CA HIS A 229 -20.13 7.13 10.16
C HIS A 229 -18.99 7.74 10.98
N ALA A 230 -19.29 8.81 11.70
CA ALA A 230 -18.38 9.42 12.67
C ALA A 230 -18.07 8.37 13.75
N TYR A 231 -16.90 7.77 13.70
CA TYR A 231 -16.47 6.84 14.73
C TYR A 231 -16.14 7.62 16.01
N ALA A 232 -16.59 7.12 17.16
CA ALA A 232 -16.30 7.68 18.48
C ALA A 232 -14.79 7.83 18.79
N LEU A 233 -13.92 7.20 17.99
CA LEU A 233 -12.46 7.16 18.14
C LEU A 233 -11.70 7.86 17.01
N GLU A 234 -12.36 8.59 16.11
CA GLU A 234 -11.69 9.27 14.98
C GLU A 234 -10.61 10.26 15.46
N TRP A 235 -10.83 10.92 16.60
CA TRP A 235 -9.84 11.80 17.23
C TRP A 235 -8.56 11.04 17.64
N ALA A 236 -8.70 9.82 18.17
CA ALA A 236 -7.57 8.99 18.57
C ALA A 236 -6.81 8.49 17.34
N GLN A 237 -7.53 8.17 16.27
CA GLN A 237 -6.92 7.78 14.99
C GLN A 237 -6.16 8.94 14.33
N ARG A 238 -6.70 10.16 14.36
CA ARG A 238 -6.03 11.37 13.82
C ARG A 238 -4.77 11.74 14.62
N GLY A 239 -4.80 11.60 15.95
CA GLY A 239 -3.69 12.01 16.82
C GLY A 239 -2.61 10.95 17.04
N GLY A 240 -2.97 9.67 17.10
CA GLY A 240 -2.04 8.58 17.44
C GLY A 240 -2.08 7.37 16.50
N GLY A 241 -2.80 7.48 15.39
CA GLY A 241 -2.92 6.41 14.39
C GLY A 241 -3.66 5.16 14.90
N PRO A 242 -3.66 4.09 14.10
CA PRO A 242 -4.32 2.81 14.43
C PRO A 242 -3.87 2.21 15.76
N VAL A 243 -2.59 2.36 16.09
CA VAL A 243 -1.98 1.82 17.33
C VAL A 243 -2.61 2.42 18.58
N LEU A 244 -2.95 3.71 18.56
CA LEU A 244 -3.61 4.35 19.70
C LEU A 244 -5.04 3.83 19.87
N VAL A 245 -5.73 3.53 18.77
CA VAL A 245 -7.08 2.96 18.81
C VAL A 245 -7.05 1.56 19.43
N ASP A 246 -6.13 0.69 18.98
CA ASP A 246 -5.95 -0.64 19.56
C ASP A 246 -5.61 -0.59 21.06
N TRP A 247 -4.80 0.39 21.46
CA TRP A 247 -4.45 0.61 22.86
C TRP A 247 -5.66 1.02 23.70
N VAL A 248 -6.48 1.96 23.21
CA VAL A 248 -7.68 2.42 23.93
C VAL A 248 -8.70 1.28 24.06
N VAL A 249 -8.91 0.49 23.00
CA VAL A 249 -9.82 -0.66 23.03
C VAL A 249 -9.33 -1.74 24.00
N GLY A 250 -8.04 -2.10 23.93
CA GLY A 250 -7.44 -3.08 24.83
C GLY A 250 -7.48 -2.66 26.30
N ALA A 251 -7.16 -1.40 26.59
CA ALA A 251 -7.23 -0.85 27.94
C ALA A 251 -8.66 -0.85 28.49
N SER A 252 -9.65 -0.52 27.65
CA SER A 252 -11.07 -0.49 28.02
C SER A 252 -11.61 -1.89 28.30
N ALA A 253 -11.28 -2.88 27.46
CA ALA A 253 -11.67 -4.28 27.67
C ALA A 253 -11.10 -4.85 28.98
N PHE A 254 -9.83 -4.54 29.28
CA PHE A 254 -9.20 -4.95 30.53
C PHE A 254 -9.87 -4.33 31.76
N ALA A 255 -10.22 -3.03 31.69
CA ALA A 255 -10.92 -2.35 32.78
C ALA A 255 -12.33 -2.95 33.02
N LEU A 256 -13.06 -3.28 31.96
CA LEU A 256 -14.36 -3.96 32.05
C LEU A 256 -14.24 -5.36 32.68
N ALA A 257 -13.25 -6.15 32.27
CA ALA A 257 -13.01 -7.47 32.83
C ALA A 257 -12.72 -7.40 34.35
N GLN A 258 -11.93 -6.41 34.79
CA GLN A 258 -11.68 -6.15 36.21
C GLN A 258 -12.96 -5.78 36.97
N LEU A 259 -13.83 -4.93 36.40
CA LEU A 259 -15.11 -4.56 37.01
C LEU A 259 -16.05 -5.76 37.16
N VAL A 260 -16.18 -6.59 36.11
CA VAL A 260 -17.00 -7.80 36.14
C VAL A 260 -16.48 -8.79 37.19
N TRP A 261 -15.16 -8.99 37.26
CA TRP A 261 -14.53 -9.84 38.28
C TRP A 261 -14.82 -9.37 39.70
N ILE A 262 -14.70 -8.06 39.95
CA ILE A 262 -15.02 -7.46 41.27
C ILE A 262 -16.51 -7.65 41.58
N SER A 263 -17.40 -7.41 40.61
CA SER A 263 -18.85 -7.55 40.81
C SER A 263 -19.26 -8.99 41.12
N LEU A 264 -18.70 -9.98 40.40
CA LEU A 264 -18.99 -11.40 40.61
C LEU A 264 -18.55 -11.86 42.00
N ASN A 265 -17.36 -11.44 42.44
CA ASN A 265 -16.85 -11.81 43.77
C ASN A 265 -17.51 -11.06 44.92
N SER A 266 -18.07 -9.88 44.66
CA SER A 266 -18.86 -9.13 45.65
C SER A 266 -20.24 -9.76 45.86
N ALA A 267 -20.80 -10.40 44.83
CA ALA A 267 -22.11 -11.07 44.91
C ALA A 267 -22.04 -12.42 45.64
N THR A 268 -20.96 -13.19 45.48
CA THR A 268 -20.76 -14.47 46.16
C THR A 268 -20.48 -14.33 47.66
N SER A 269 -19.97 -13.18 48.10
CA SER A 269 -19.70 -12.89 49.51
C SER A 269 -20.90 -12.31 50.28
N ALA A 270 -22.00 -11.96 49.59
CA ALA A 270 -23.20 -11.42 50.24
C ALA A 270 -24.20 -12.49 50.73
N GLY A 271 -24.00 -13.77 50.39
CA GLY A 271 -24.93 -14.86 50.71
C GLY A 271 -24.57 -15.76 51.89
N SER A 272 -23.39 -15.61 52.49
CA SER A 272 -22.95 -16.41 53.64
C SER A 272 -22.99 -15.58 54.91
N LEU A 273 -24.20 -15.37 55.45
CA LEU A 273 -24.43 -14.73 56.74
C LEU A 273 -24.16 -15.65 57.95
N GLU A 274 -23.61 -16.85 57.74
CA GLU A 274 -23.13 -17.68 58.85
C GLU A 274 -21.74 -18.27 58.55
N GLY A 275 -20.78 -17.93 59.43
CA GLY A 275 -19.77 -18.86 59.90
C GLY A 275 -18.52 -19.05 59.04
N GLY A 276 -17.56 -18.13 59.16
CA GLY A 276 -16.18 -18.43 58.80
C GLY A 276 -15.40 -17.22 58.31
N ASP A 277 -15.05 -16.33 59.25
CA ASP A 277 -14.16 -15.20 59.01
C ASP A 277 -12.75 -15.72 58.70
N LEU A 278 -12.49 -16.06 57.43
CA LEU A 278 -11.23 -16.64 56.95
C LEU A 278 -10.10 -15.61 56.83
N LEU A 279 -10.24 -14.48 57.52
CA LEU A 279 -9.21 -13.47 57.77
C LEU A 279 -9.25 -12.97 59.23
N HIS A 280 -9.72 -13.79 60.18
CA HIS A 280 -9.30 -13.64 61.57
C HIS A 280 -7.87 -14.17 61.71
N HIS A 281 -6.92 -13.39 61.20
CA HIS A 281 -5.55 -13.47 61.67
C HIS A 281 -5.58 -12.82 63.05
N ASP A 282 -5.40 -13.63 64.09
CA ASP A 282 -5.16 -13.15 65.45
C ASP A 282 -4.11 -12.05 65.39
N VAL A 283 -4.55 -10.84 65.71
CA VAL A 283 -3.71 -9.70 65.99
C VAL A 283 -3.11 -9.97 67.36
N GLY A 284 -1.96 -10.65 67.37
CA GLY A 284 -0.94 -10.37 68.36
C GLY A 284 -0.48 -8.93 68.19
N GLU A 285 -0.48 -8.20 69.29
CA GLU A 285 -0.23 -6.78 69.48
C GLU A 285 0.81 -6.11 68.57
N GLU A 286 0.43 -4.90 68.15
CA GLU A 286 1.25 -3.69 67.94
C GLU A 286 2.44 -3.73 66.98
N ALA A 287 2.22 -3.14 65.79
CA ALA A 287 3.21 -2.23 65.20
C ALA A 287 2.49 -1.06 64.48
N PRO A 288 2.69 0.20 64.88
CA PRO A 288 2.05 1.35 64.24
C PRO A 288 2.81 1.69 62.95
N GLY A 289 2.29 1.26 61.80
CA GLY A 289 2.97 1.55 60.53
C GLY A 289 2.25 1.06 59.27
N ALA A 290 0.93 1.16 59.18
CA ALA A 290 0.19 0.62 58.03
C ALA A 290 -0.76 1.62 57.37
N ALA A 291 -0.24 2.77 56.93
CA ALA A 291 -0.90 3.60 55.90
C ALA A 291 -0.66 3.07 54.47
N ARG A 292 -0.71 1.74 54.25
CA ARG A 292 -0.31 1.11 52.97
C ARG A 292 -1.45 0.49 52.15
N TRP A 293 -2.71 0.66 52.57
CA TRP A 293 -3.87 0.09 51.86
C TRP A 293 -4.58 1.03 50.87
N LYS A 294 -4.25 2.33 50.85
CA LYS A 294 -4.92 3.30 49.93
C LYS A 294 -4.35 3.34 48.49
N SER A 295 -3.30 2.58 48.17
CA SER A 295 -2.62 2.71 46.86
C SER A 295 -3.14 1.80 45.75
N ARG A 296 -3.88 0.72 46.05
CA ARG A 296 -4.24 -0.29 45.03
C ARG A 296 -5.42 0.07 44.14
N ARG A 297 -6.28 1.03 44.54
CA ARG A 297 -7.44 1.43 43.72
C ARG A 297 -7.13 2.52 42.69
N LYS A 298 -6.01 3.24 42.83
CA LYS A 298 -5.60 4.33 41.93
C LYS A 298 -5.49 3.93 40.44
N PRO A 299 -4.88 2.78 40.06
CA PRO A 299 -4.80 2.40 38.65
C PRO A 299 -6.16 2.06 38.05
N VAL A 300 -7.10 1.52 38.83
CA VAL A 300 -8.46 1.22 38.36
C VAL A 300 -9.23 2.50 38.08
N TYR A 301 -9.15 3.51 38.96
CA TYR A 301 -9.79 4.81 38.72
C TYR A 301 -9.15 5.57 37.54
N PHE A 302 -7.85 5.42 37.33
CA PHE A 302 -7.16 6.00 36.17
C PHE A 302 -7.64 5.36 34.86
N LEU A 303 -7.72 4.03 34.80
CA LEU A 303 -8.24 3.31 33.62
C LEU A 303 -9.73 3.60 33.39
N LEU A 304 -10.52 3.69 34.46
CA LEU A 304 -11.92 4.10 34.38
C LEU A 304 -12.05 5.53 33.85
N GLY A 305 -11.21 6.46 34.31
CA GLY A 305 -11.18 7.84 33.81
C GLY A 305 -10.79 7.92 32.33
N LEU A 306 -9.87 7.07 31.88
CA LEU A 306 -9.48 6.97 30.47
C LEU A 306 -10.60 6.39 29.59
N ALA A 307 -11.28 5.35 30.06
CA ALA A 307 -12.44 4.78 29.39
C ALA A 307 -13.61 5.79 29.35
N LEU A 308 -13.86 6.51 30.45
CA LEU A 308 -14.89 7.55 30.51
C LEU A 308 -14.54 8.72 29.59
N PHE A 309 -13.27 9.14 29.54
CA PHE A 309 -12.82 10.17 28.61
C PHE A 309 -12.99 9.73 27.16
N ALA A 310 -12.66 8.48 26.82
CA ALA A 310 -12.89 7.95 25.47
C ALA A 310 -14.39 7.90 25.10
N LEU A 311 -15.26 7.58 26.06
CA LEU A 311 -16.72 7.58 25.88
C LEU A 311 -17.34 8.98 25.82
N LEU A 312 -16.79 9.94 26.56
CA LEU A 312 -17.31 11.31 26.65
C LEU A 312 -16.64 12.28 25.67
N ALA A 313 -15.47 11.95 25.11
CA ALA A 313 -14.79 12.76 24.10
C ALA A 313 -15.66 13.10 22.88
N PRO A 314 -16.54 12.21 22.37
CA PRO A 314 -17.49 12.55 21.30
C PRO A 314 -18.54 13.58 21.71
N LEU A 315 -18.78 13.78 23.00
CA LEU A 315 -19.71 14.78 23.52
C LEU A 315 -19.04 16.13 23.76
N LEU A 316 -17.71 16.20 23.71
CA LEU A 316 -17.01 17.49 23.75
C LEU A 316 -17.34 18.25 22.45
N PRO A 317 -17.76 19.53 22.54
CA PRO A 317 -18.05 20.32 21.36
C PRO A 317 -16.83 20.34 20.45
N GLU A 318 -17.04 20.11 19.16
CA GLU A 318 -15.95 20.12 18.16
C GLU A 318 -15.07 21.36 18.38
N PRO A 319 -13.75 21.19 18.53
CA PRO A 319 -12.87 22.34 18.64
C PRO A 319 -13.07 23.21 17.41
N ARG A 320 -13.51 24.46 17.61
CA ARG A 320 -13.76 25.47 16.57
C ARG A 320 -12.49 25.93 15.84
N THR A 321 -11.43 25.15 15.83
CA THR A 321 -10.33 25.32 14.88
C THR A 321 -10.81 24.83 13.52
N ARG A 322 -11.59 25.67 12.84
CA ARG A 322 -11.71 25.58 11.38
C ARG A 322 -10.31 25.86 10.84
N LEU A 323 -9.60 24.80 10.46
CA LEU A 323 -8.53 24.92 9.47
C LEU A 323 -9.17 25.56 8.25
N VAL A 324 -9.01 26.87 8.10
CA VAL A 324 -9.44 27.59 6.92
C VAL A 324 -8.52 27.10 5.81
N HIS A 325 -9.05 26.23 4.94
CA HIS A 325 -8.35 25.93 3.71
C HIS A 325 -8.18 27.25 2.95
N PRO A 326 -6.97 27.57 2.49
CA PRO A 326 -6.73 28.79 1.73
C PRO A 326 -7.67 28.86 0.52
N SER A 327 -7.93 30.06 0.00
CA SER A 327 -8.73 30.21 -1.22
C SER A 327 -8.06 29.47 -2.39
N PRO A 328 -8.78 28.89 -3.36
CA PRO A 328 -8.19 28.32 -4.57
C PRO A 328 -7.35 29.30 -5.41
N SER A 329 -7.51 30.60 -5.17
CA SER A 329 -6.68 31.67 -5.75
C SER A 329 -5.35 31.89 -5.03
N ASP A 330 -5.15 31.26 -3.86
CA ASP A 330 -3.91 31.31 -3.09
C ASP A 330 -2.94 30.25 -3.63
N GLY A 331 -1.69 30.65 -3.92
CA GLY A 331 -0.66 29.74 -4.44
C GLY A 331 -0.28 28.61 -3.47
N SER A 332 -0.69 28.70 -2.21
CA SER A 332 -0.55 27.63 -1.21
C SER A 332 -1.70 26.61 -1.20
N TYR A 333 -2.74 26.81 -2.02
CA TYR A 333 -3.88 25.88 -2.12
C TYR A 333 -3.47 24.57 -2.78
N VAL A 334 -3.34 23.54 -1.96
CA VAL A 334 -3.13 22.17 -2.43
C VAL A 334 -4.49 21.57 -2.76
N TYR A 335 -4.76 21.33 -4.04
CA TYR A 335 -5.94 20.57 -4.46
C TYR A 335 -5.92 19.20 -3.76
N PRO A 336 -7.09 18.68 -3.34
CA PRO A 336 -7.16 17.31 -2.85
C PRO A 336 -6.60 16.36 -3.91
N PRO A 337 -5.92 15.28 -3.50
CA PRO A 337 -5.34 14.32 -4.44
C PRO A 337 -6.42 13.78 -5.38
N LEU A 338 -6.12 13.78 -6.68
CA LEU A 338 -7.00 13.22 -7.70
C LEU A 338 -7.09 11.71 -7.50
N HIS A 339 -8.28 11.20 -7.25
CA HIS A 339 -8.53 9.76 -7.22
C HIS A 339 -8.69 9.23 -8.64
N VAL A 340 -7.69 8.47 -9.10
CA VAL A 340 -7.70 7.75 -10.37
C VAL A 340 -7.80 6.25 -10.12
N GLY A 341 -8.41 5.49 -11.03
CA GLY A 341 -8.60 4.06 -10.88
C GLY A 341 -8.51 3.28 -12.19
N CYS A 342 -8.08 2.04 -12.08
CA CYS A 342 -8.12 1.06 -13.15
C CYS A 342 -9.26 0.09 -12.85
N VAL A 343 -10.18 -0.09 -13.79
CA VAL A 343 -11.30 -1.03 -13.63
C VAL A 343 -10.81 -2.39 -14.11
N SER A 344 -10.89 -3.42 -13.29
CA SER A 344 -10.57 -4.79 -13.73
C SER A 344 -11.62 -5.72 -13.12
N PRO A 345 -12.68 -6.07 -13.87
CA PRO A 345 -13.67 -6.99 -13.39
C PRO A 345 -13.02 -8.33 -13.03
N PRO A 346 -13.50 -9.02 -11.97
CA PRO A 346 -13.01 -10.35 -11.63
C PRO A 346 -13.29 -11.29 -12.82
N PHE A 347 -12.24 -11.98 -13.28
CA PHE A 347 -12.34 -12.92 -14.39
C PHE A 347 -12.89 -14.26 -13.87
N GLU A 348 -14.20 -14.38 -13.80
CA GLU A 348 -14.89 -15.58 -13.29
C GLU A 348 -15.55 -16.36 -14.44
N GLY A 349 -14.76 -16.93 -15.38
CA GLY A 349 -15.32 -17.93 -16.29
C GLY A 349 -14.61 -18.16 -17.62
N LYS A 350 -15.09 -19.18 -18.34
CA LYS A 350 -14.74 -19.44 -19.75
C LYS A 350 -15.38 -18.45 -20.72
N HIS A 351 -16.42 -17.75 -20.26
CA HIS A 351 -17.09 -16.70 -21.01
C HIS A 351 -16.32 -15.40 -20.75
N GLY A 352 -15.87 -14.72 -21.82
CA GLY A 352 -15.16 -13.45 -21.68
C GLY A 352 -16.00 -12.41 -20.93
N LEU A 353 -15.33 -11.40 -20.36
CA LEU A 353 -15.97 -10.31 -19.65
C LEU A 353 -16.98 -9.57 -20.54
N THR A 354 -18.19 -9.36 -20.03
CA THR A 354 -19.25 -8.61 -20.71
C THR A 354 -19.14 -7.12 -20.40
N VAL A 355 -19.76 -6.27 -21.23
CA VAL A 355 -19.83 -4.81 -20.97
C VAL A 355 -20.48 -4.52 -19.61
N ASP A 356 -21.48 -5.31 -19.22
CA ASP A 356 -22.16 -5.16 -17.93
C ASP A 356 -21.23 -5.42 -16.75
N ASP A 357 -20.29 -6.37 -16.86
CA ASP A 357 -19.29 -6.63 -15.82
C ASP A 357 -18.40 -5.40 -15.60
N TRP A 358 -17.96 -4.78 -16.70
CA TRP A 358 -17.18 -3.55 -16.65
C TRP A 358 -17.97 -2.35 -16.14
N LEU A 359 -19.23 -2.19 -16.54
CA LEU A 359 -20.09 -1.11 -16.06
C LEU A 359 -20.40 -1.26 -14.57
N LYS A 360 -20.67 -2.49 -14.12
CA LYS A 360 -20.89 -2.82 -12.71
C LYS A 360 -19.66 -2.45 -11.88
N GLU A 361 -18.48 -2.90 -12.29
CA GLU A 361 -17.23 -2.59 -11.59
C GLU A 361 -16.91 -1.08 -11.63
N THR A 362 -17.13 -0.41 -12.77
CA THR A 362 -16.99 1.05 -12.90
C THR A 362 -17.89 1.79 -11.92
N THR A 363 -19.14 1.35 -11.75
CA THR A 363 -20.08 1.94 -10.80
C THR A 363 -19.60 1.80 -9.35
N VAL A 364 -19.01 0.65 -9.00
CA VAL A 364 -18.38 0.43 -7.69
C VAL A 364 -17.23 1.42 -7.45
N TRP A 365 -16.33 1.59 -8.43
CA TRP A 365 -15.19 2.51 -8.28
C TRP A 365 -15.62 3.98 -8.28
N ALA A 366 -16.59 4.36 -9.11
CA ALA A 366 -17.17 5.69 -9.11
C ALA A 366 -17.81 6.02 -7.74
N GLY A 367 -18.54 5.06 -7.15
CA GLY A 367 -19.10 5.16 -5.80
C GLY A 367 -18.04 5.32 -4.69
N ARG A 368 -16.80 4.85 -4.94
CA ARG A 368 -15.64 5.05 -4.04
C ARG A 368 -14.93 6.40 -4.25
N GLY A 369 -15.49 7.29 -5.07
CA GLY A 369 -14.98 8.64 -5.30
C GLY A 369 -13.89 8.74 -6.37
N VAL A 370 -13.66 7.68 -7.16
CA VAL A 370 -12.74 7.73 -8.31
C VAL A 370 -13.28 8.66 -9.40
N LYS A 371 -12.42 9.52 -9.93
CA LYS A 371 -12.77 10.60 -10.87
C LYS A 371 -12.38 10.31 -12.32
N VAL A 372 -11.30 9.54 -12.52
CA VAL A 372 -10.83 9.09 -13.84
C VAL A 372 -10.67 7.58 -13.80
N LEU A 373 -11.32 6.89 -14.74
CA LEU A 373 -11.28 5.43 -14.84
C LEU A 373 -10.68 5.01 -16.18
N SER A 374 -9.76 4.05 -16.15
CA SER A 374 -9.23 3.40 -17.36
C SER A 374 -9.66 1.94 -17.42
N TRP A 375 -10.16 1.52 -18.58
CA TRP A 375 -10.42 0.11 -18.87
C TRP A 375 -9.25 -0.48 -19.66
N SER A 376 -9.12 -1.80 -19.69
CA SER A 376 -8.01 -2.46 -20.40
C SER A 376 -8.16 -2.33 -21.90
N GLU A 377 -7.09 -2.60 -22.65
CA GLU A 377 -7.16 -2.77 -24.10
C GLU A 377 -8.14 -3.89 -24.48
N GLY A 378 -9.05 -3.63 -25.42
CA GLY A 378 -10.09 -4.57 -25.86
C GLY A 378 -11.12 -4.91 -24.79
N ALA A 379 -11.49 -3.95 -23.94
CA ALA A 379 -12.45 -4.16 -22.85
C ALA A 379 -13.93 -4.09 -23.28
N ILE A 380 -14.28 -3.36 -24.34
CA ILE A 380 -15.67 -2.92 -24.60
C ILE A 380 -16.13 -3.22 -26.02
N CYS A 381 -17.46 -3.39 -26.17
CA CYS A 381 -18.17 -3.24 -27.44
C CYS A 381 -19.29 -2.16 -27.48
N ASP A 382 -19.72 -1.52 -26.38
CA ASP A 382 -20.55 -0.26 -26.38
C ASP A 382 -20.62 0.41 -24.98
N MET A 383 -20.92 1.74 -24.82
CA MET A 383 -20.87 2.41 -23.48
C MET A 383 -21.54 3.80 -23.26
N TYR A 384 -21.86 4.14 -21.97
CA TYR A 384 -22.30 5.48 -21.45
C TYR A 384 -21.82 5.85 -19.99
N LYS A 385 -21.76 7.17 -19.69
CA LYS A 385 -21.90 7.92 -18.38
C LYS A 385 -20.76 8.22 -17.36
N VAL A 386 -19.48 7.91 -17.59
CA VAL A 386 -18.34 8.40 -16.73
C VAL A 386 -17.17 8.85 -17.60
N HIS A 387 -16.18 9.60 -17.05
CA HIS A 387 -14.88 9.74 -17.70
C HIS A 387 -14.16 8.39 -17.77
N VAL A 388 -14.50 7.61 -18.79
CA VAL A 388 -13.98 6.27 -19.03
C VAL A 388 -13.13 6.33 -20.27
N LEU A 389 -11.85 5.97 -20.12
CA LEU A 389 -11.08 5.54 -21.28
C LEU A 389 -11.49 4.11 -21.60
N ALA A 390 -12.43 4.03 -22.53
CA ALA A 390 -12.93 2.82 -23.12
C ALA A 390 -11.98 2.40 -24.24
N THR A 391 -11.66 1.12 -24.36
CA THR A 391 -11.03 0.63 -25.60
C THR A 391 -11.82 -0.50 -26.22
N TYR A 392 -11.94 -0.45 -27.54
CA TYR A 392 -12.78 -1.35 -28.33
C TYR A 392 -12.21 -1.51 -29.74
N THR A 393 -12.67 -2.56 -30.41
CA THR A 393 -12.40 -2.76 -31.84
C THR A 393 -13.55 -2.17 -32.65
N ALA A 394 -13.27 -1.20 -33.52
CA ALA A 394 -14.28 -0.62 -34.40
C ALA A 394 -14.04 -1.04 -35.86
N PRO A 395 -15.10 -1.34 -36.64
CA PRO A 395 -14.99 -1.32 -38.09
C PRO A 395 -14.74 0.12 -38.57
N PRO A 396 -14.09 0.31 -39.73
CA PRO A 396 -13.89 1.64 -40.31
C PRO A 396 -15.22 2.18 -40.85
N ALA A 397 -15.28 3.50 -41.09
CA ALA A 397 -16.46 4.14 -41.68
C ALA A 397 -16.91 3.42 -42.97
N ALA A 398 -18.23 3.39 -43.18
CA ALA A 398 -18.93 2.52 -44.13
C ALA A 398 -18.49 2.66 -45.61
N ASP A 399 -17.77 3.74 -45.95
CA ASP A 399 -17.32 4.01 -47.31
C ASP A 399 -15.99 3.32 -47.68
N SER A 400 -15.31 2.66 -46.73
CA SER A 400 -14.13 1.87 -47.06
C SER A 400 -14.52 0.47 -47.53
N ALA A 401 -14.23 0.17 -48.80
CA ALA A 401 -14.46 -1.16 -49.40
C ALA A 401 -13.64 -2.31 -48.75
N ARG A 402 -12.92 -2.05 -47.64
CA ARG A 402 -12.13 -3.02 -46.90
C ARG A 402 -12.46 -2.91 -45.41
N HIS A 403 -13.08 -3.95 -44.86
CA HIS A 403 -13.30 -4.09 -43.43
C HIS A 403 -11.96 -4.21 -42.68
N GLN A 404 -11.42 -3.09 -42.24
CA GLN A 404 -10.21 -3.03 -41.44
C GLN A 404 -10.57 -2.75 -39.97
N LEU A 405 -10.46 -3.75 -39.12
CA LEU A 405 -10.66 -3.57 -37.68
C LEU A 405 -9.55 -2.67 -37.10
N LEU A 406 -9.96 -1.69 -36.30
CA LEU A 406 -9.09 -0.74 -35.64
C LEU A 406 -9.20 -0.91 -34.13
N ASN A 407 -8.05 -0.88 -33.42
CA ASN A 407 -8.03 -0.74 -31.97
C ASN A 407 -8.19 0.74 -31.64
N VAL A 408 -9.31 1.06 -30.98
CA VAL A 408 -9.72 2.42 -30.64
C VAL A 408 -9.73 2.58 -29.14
N ALA A 409 -9.30 3.74 -28.66
CA ALA A 409 -9.47 4.19 -27.29
C ALA A 409 -10.20 5.53 -27.28
N THR A 410 -11.31 5.60 -26.55
CA THR A 410 -12.18 6.78 -26.48
C THR A 410 -12.28 7.20 -25.03
N LEU A 411 -11.90 8.44 -24.74
CA LEU A 411 -12.16 9.07 -23.46
C LEU A 411 -13.55 9.70 -23.51
N VAL A 412 -14.51 9.08 -22.82
CA VAL A 412 -15.85 9.64 -22.62
C VAL A 412 -15.83 10.59 -21.42
N GLY A 413 -16.87 11.38 -21.19
CA GLY A 413 -17.01 12.20 -19.99
C GLY A 413 -18.41 12.62 -19.62
N PRO A 414 -18.62 13.18 -18.42
CA PRO A 414 -19.78 14.01 -18.15
C PRO A 414 -19.81 15.20 -19.12
N ARG A 415 -21.01 15.60 -19.56
CA ARG A 415 -21.22 16.92 -20.18
C ARG A 415 -21.19 17.98 -19.08
N GLU A 416 -20.68 19.17 -19.40
CA GLU A 416 -20.73 20.31 -18.47
C GLU A 416 -22.17 20.82 -18.29
N ASP A 417 -23.04 20.61 -19.29
CA ASP A 417 -24.43 21.07 -19.27
C ASP A 417 -25.39 20.02 -18.71
N SER A 418 -25.96 20.31 -17.54
CA SER A 418 -26.91 19.44 -16.85
C SER A 418 -28.32 19.38 -17.49
N SER A 419 -28.57 20.14 -18.55
CA SER A 419 -29.90 20.24 -19.19
C SER A 419 -30.17 19.18 -20.27
N HIS A 420 -29.20 18.33 -20.61
CA HIS A 420 -29.36 17.39 -21.71
C HIS A 420 -30.08 16.10 -21.33
N ASN A 421 -30.88 15.60 -22.28
CA ASN A 421 -31.56 14.33 -22.18
C ASN A 421 -30.51 13.20 -22.03
N PRO A 422 -30.61 12.31 -21.03
CA PRO A 422 -29.71 11.16 -20.89
C PRO A 422 -29.64 10.22 -22.10
N ASP A 423 -30.59 10.33 -23.04
CA ASP A 423 -30.62 9.56 -24.29
C ASP A 423 -29.75 10.15 -25.42
N GLU A 424 -29.15 11.33 -25.22
CA GLU A 424 -28.26 11.92 -26.22
C GLU A 424 -26.83 11.34 -26.20
N ASN A 425 -26.15 11.42 -27.35
CA ASN A 425 -24.81 10.90 -27.58
C ASN A 425 -23.81 11.24 -26.43
N PRO A 426 -22.97 10.28 -26.02
CA PRO A 426 -22.02 10.48 -24.94
C PRO A 426 -21.05 11.64 -25.25
N ASN A 427 -20.59 12.36 -24.21
CA ASN A 427 -19.59 13.41 -24.39
C ASN A 427 -18.23 12.77 -24.68
N ILE A 428 -17.87 12.68 -25.95
CA ILE A 428 -16.56 12.18 -26.37
C ILE A 428 -15.56 13.32 -26.21
N VAL A 429 -14.63 13.17 -25.25
CA VAL A 429 -13.54 14.13 -25.03
C VAL A 429 -12.50 14.01 -26.14
N PHE A 430 -12.05 12.78 -26.40
CA PHE A 430 -11.21 12.46 -27.55
C PHE A 430 -11.34 10.99 -27.90
N THR A 431 -10.99 10.67 -29.14
CA THR A 431 -10.82 9.31 -29.63
C THR A 431 -9.44 9.18 -30.25
N THR A 432 -8.77 8.04 -30.06
CA THR A 432 -7.51 7.73 -30.73
C THR A 432 -7.48 6.29 -31.20
N THR A 433 -6.78 6.05 -32.30
CA THR A 433 -6.50 4.73 -32.81
C THR A 433 -5.10 4.28 -32.40
N LYS A 434 -4.88 2.98 -32.30
CA LYS A 434 -3.55 2.42 -32.10
C LYS A 434 -2.68 2.73 -33.32
N HIS A 435 -1.61 3.50 -33.11
CA HIS A 435 -0.75 3.98 -34.20
C HIS A 435 0.23 2.91 -34.66
N HIS A 436 0.77 2.13 -33.71
CA HIS A 436 1.70 1.03 -33.97
C HIS A 436 1.05 -0.31 -33.66
N PRO A 437 0.39 -0.93 -34.67
CA PRO A 437 -0.13 -2.28 -34.49
C PRO A 437 1.02 -3.25 -34.22
N VAL A 438 0.80 -4.21 -33.33
CA VAL A 438 1.80 -5.23 -33.00
C VAL A 438 2.04 -6.09 -34.25
N PRO A 439 3.28 -6.13 -34.78
CA PRO A 439 3.59 -6.94 -35.96
C PRO A 439 3.21 -8.40 -35.72
N PHE A 440 2.62 -9.03 -36.73
CA PHE A 440 2.15 -10.43 -36.76
C PHE A 440 0.96 -10.76 -35.85
N VAL A 441 0.58 -9.87 -34.93
CA VAL A 441 -0.63 -10.02 -34.11
C VAL A 441 -1.78 -9.20 -34.67
N GLU A 442 -1.53 -7.93 -35.01
CA GLU A 442 -2.57 -6.97 -35.45
C GLU A 442 -2.36 -6.51 -36.90
N SER A 443 -1.14 -6.64 -37.41
CA SER A 443 -0.79 -6.26 -38.77
C SER A 443 0.35 -7.11 -39.32
N TYR A 444 0.28 -7.48 -40.60
CA TYR A 444 1.38 -8.15 -41.32
C TYR A 444 2.53 -7.21 -41.68
N SER A 445 2.37 -5.90 -41.51
CA SER A 445 3.38 -4.89 -41.80
C SER A 445 3.46 -3.81 -40.71
N HIS A 446 4.61 -3.17 -40.59
CA HIS A 446 4.87 -2.01 -39.71
C HIS A 446 4.18 -0.71 -40.19
N ALA A 447 3.20 -0.79 -41.09
CA ALA A 447 2.54 0.39 -41.59
C ALA A 447 1.79 1.08 -40.44
N VAL A 448 2.17 2.33 -40.17
CA VAL A 448 1.47 3.22 -39.25
C VAL A 448 0.04 3.38 -39.76
N ARG A 449 -0.94 3.10 -38.91
CA ARG A 449 -2.35 3.35 -39.22
C ARG A 449 -2.76 4.61 -38.47
N ALA A 450 -3.14 5.63 -39.22
CA ALA A 450 -3.80 6.81 -38.66
C ALA A 450 -5.14 6.93 -39.37
N VAL A 451 -6.21 7.15 -38.60
CA VAL A 451 -7.54 7.43 -39.14
C VAL A 451 -7.94 8.83 -38.68
N PRO A 452 -7.69 9.86 -39.51
CA PRO A 452 -7.98 11.25 -39.17
C PRO A 452 -9.43 11.48 -38.74
N GLU A 453 -10.37 10.70 -39.29
CA GLU A 453 -11.81 10.79 -39.01
C GLU A 453 -12.18 10.54 -37.55
N LEU A 454 -11.33 9.83 -36.79
CA LEU A 454 -11.54 9.57 -35.36
C LEU A 454 -10.83 10.61 -34.46
N GLY A 455 -10.38 11.74 -35.01
CA GLY A 455 -9.68 12.78 -34.25
C GLY A 455 -8.21 12.44 -33.94
N SER A 456 -7.69 11.33 -34.47
CA SER A 456 -6.28 10.97 -34.35
C SER A 456 -5.44 11.76 -35.35
N VAL A 457 -4.41 12.45 -34.87
CA VAL A 457 -3.43 13.14 -35.72
C VAL A 457 -2.27 12.19 -36.00
N ALA A 458 -1.90 12.04 -37.27
CA ALA A 458 -0.79 11.17 -37.64
C ALA A 458 0.50 11.61 -36.92
N GLY A 459 1.10 10.69 -36.16
CA GLY A 459 2.34 10.95 -35.43
C GLY A 459 2.17 11.68 -34.10
N ALA A 460 0.95 11.89 -33.61
CA ALA A 460 0.71 12.54 -32.32
C ALA A 460 -0.37 11.82 -31.51
N LEU A 461 -0.14 11.69 -30.21
CA LEU A 461 -1.15 11.25 -29.24
C LEU A 461 -2.18 12.37 -28.99
N PRO A 462 -3.45 12.04 -28.72
CA PRO A 462 -4.47 13.03 -28.37
C PRO A 462 -4.09 13.73 -27.07
N LEU A 463 -4.32 15.04 -26.99
CA LEU A 463 -4.14 15.81 -25.76
C LEU A 463 -5.43 16.58 -25.49
N ALA A 464 -6.06 16.30 -24.35
CA ALA A 464 -7.30 16.97 -23.96
C ALA A 464 -7.19 17.53 -22.55
N ARG A 465 -7.82 18.69 -22.34
CA ARG A 465 -8.00 19.28 -21.01
C ARG A 465 -9.37 18.89 -20.49
N ILE A 466 -9.43 18.14 -19.40
CA ILE A 466 -10.69 17.74 -18.77
C ILE A 466 -10.89 18.48 -17.45
N ALA A 467 -12.13 18.85 -17.17
CA ALA A 467 -12.56 19.35 -15.87
C ALA A 467 -12.91 18.16 -14.97
N VAL A 468 -12.19 18.02 -13.87
CA VAL A 468 -12.45 17.00 -12.85
C VAL A 468 -13.61 17.48 -11.97
N PRO A 469 -14.70 16.71 -11.86
CA PRO A 469 -15.83 17.10 -11.03
C PRO A 469 -15.45 17.09 -9.55
N HIS A 470 -15.86 18.11 -8.80
CA HIS A 470 -15.62 18.19 -7.35
C HIS A 470 -16.15 16.95 -6.61
N SER A 471 -15.50 16.58 -5.51
CA SER A 471 -16.05 15.59 -4.59
C SER A 471 -17.27 16.18 -3.89
N GLY A 472 -18.47 15.81 -4.35
CA GLY A 472 -19.75 16.36 -3.90
C GLY A 472 -20.09 16.16 -2.42
N HIS A 473 -19.22 15.54 -1.62
CA HIS A 473 -19.47 15.26 -0.21
C HIS A 473 -18.65 16.10 0.78
N HIS A 474 -17.60 16.80 0.35
CA HIS A 474 -16.69 17.48 1.30
C HIS A 474 -16.17 18.86 0.87
N THR A 475 -16.62 19.42 -0.26
CA THR A 475 -16.26 20.80 -0.62
C THR A 475 -17.33 21.75 -0.08
N PRO A 476 -17.06 22.52 0.99
CA PRO A 476 -18.09 23.31 1.67
C PRO A 476 -18.67 24.47 0.83
N SER A 477 -18.22 24.68 -0.40
CA SER A 477 -18.78 25.66 -1.34
C SER A 477 -18.37 25.34 -2.78
N PRO A 478 -19.06 24.41 -3.49
CA PRO A 478 -18.72 24.06 -4.88
C PRO A 478 -18.80 25.25 -5.85
N HIS A 479 -19.53 26.31 -5.49
CA HIS A 479 -19.62 27.56 -6.25
C HIS A 479 -18.38 28.47 -6.11
N LEU A 480 -17.51 28.24 -5.12
CA LEU A 480 -16.32 29.05 -4.87
C LEU A 480 -15.02 28.36 -5.30
N THR A 481 -15.05 27.06 -5.56
CA THR A 481 -13.87 26.31 -5.99
C THR A 481 -13.94 26.12 -7.51
N PRO A 482 -13.04 26.71 -8.32
CA PRO A 482 -12.99 26.42 -9.74
C PRO A 482 -12.77 24.90 -9.95
N PRO A 483 -13.35 24.30 -11.01
CA PRO A 483 -13.12 22.89 -11.33
C PRO A 483 -11.64 22.66 -11.59
N GLN A 484 -11.08 21.62 -10.98
CA GLN A 484 -9.70 21.24 -11.23
C GLN A 484 -9.59 20.76 -12.66
N ARG A 485 -8.76 21.41 -13.47
CA ARG A 485 -8.52 21.00 -14.86
C ARG A 485 -7.22 20.22 -14.95
N ILE A 486 -7.24 19.07 -15.61
CA ILE A 486 -6.04 18.29 -15.90
C ILE A 486 -5.89 18.04 -17.39
N THR A 487 -4.65 17.97 -17.87
CA THR A 487 -4.35 17.56 -19.24
C THR A 487 -4.12 16.05 -19.29
N VAL A 488 -4.88 15.37 -20.14
CA VAL A 488 -4.88 13.92 -20.28
C VAL A 488 -4.51 13.55 -21.71
N SER A 489 -3.68 12.54 -21.84
CA SER A 489 -3.39 11.87 -23.12
C SER A 489 -3.56 10.36 -22.98
N ALA A 490 -3.71 9.67 -24.10
CA ALA A 490 -3.79 8.22 -24.12
C ALA A 490 -2.89 7.63 -25.20
N ALA A 491 -2.23 6.52 -24.86
CA ALA A 491 -1.46 5.69 -25.79
C ALA A 491 -1.84 4.23 -25.60
N ILE A 492 -2.24 3.54 -26.67
CA ILE A 492 -2.73 2.16 -26.58
C ILE A 492 -1.54 1.20 -26.57
N CYS A 493 -1.43 0.39 -25.52
CA CYS A 493 -0.46 -0.70 -25.44
C CYS A 493 0.99 -0.25 -25.70
N GLN A 494 1.59 -0.71 -26.81
CA GLN A 494 2.96 -0.41 -27.19
C GLN A 494 3.15 1.04 -27.68
N ASP A 495 2.09 1.79 -28.02
CA ASP A 495 2.21 3.19 -28.44
C ASP A 495 2.94 4.04 -27.39
N ALA A 496 2.76 3.73 -26.10
CA ALA A 496 3.43 4.41 -24.99
C ALA A 496 4.94 4.13 -24.92
N ALA A 497 5.48 3.22 -25.73
CA ALA A 497 6.91 2.97 -25.83
C ALA A 497 7.58 3.76 -26.95
N TYR A 498 6.81 4.36 -27.87
CA TYR A 498 7.35 5.06 -29.04
C TYR A 498 7.65 6.55 -28.71
N PRO A 499 8.93 6.97 -28.71
CA PRO A 499 9.31 8.35 -28.40
C PRO A 499 8.67 9.37 -29.35
N GLY A 500 8.58 9.01 -30.63
CA GLY A 500 8.05 9.91 -31.67
C GLY A 500 6.56 10.25 -31.52
N LEU A 501 5.78 9.40 -30.84
CA LEU A 501 4.39 9.71 -30.50
C LEU A 501 4.28 10.50 -29.20
N THR A 502 5.14 10.20 -28.24
CA THR A 502 5.09 10.81 -26.91
C THR A 502 5.68 12.22 -26.89
N SER A 503 6.55 12.56 -27.84
CA SER A 503 7.00 13.95 -28.05
C SER A 503 5.84 14.93 -28.27
N SER A 504 4.70 14.47 -28.81
CA SER A 504 3.49 15.30 -28.97
C SER A 504 2.72 15.53 -27.67
N LEU A 505 3.10 14.90 -26.55
CA LEU A 505 2.49 15.12 -25.24
C LEU A 505 2.75 16.55 -24.72
N SER A 506 3.67 17.28 -25.35
CA SER A 506 3.94 18.69 -25.07
C SER A 506 3.57 19.52 -26.30
N VAL A 507 2.39 20.13 -26.29
CA VAL A 507 1.97 21.05 -27.36
C VAL A 507 2.23 22.48 -26.89
N VAL A 508 2.88 23.28 -27.74
CA VAL A 508 2.95 24.73 -27.55
C VAL A 508 1.54 25.27 -27.79
N GLY A 509 0.86 25.67 -26.73
CA GLY A 509 -0.44 26.34 -26.84
C GLY A 509 -0.28 27.70 -27.52
N GLY A 510 -1.37 28.22 -28.10
CA GLY A 510 -1.39 29.58 -28.69
C GLY A 510 -1.15 30.70 -27.67
N ASP A 511 -1.28 30.39 -26.39
CA ASP A 511 -0.70 31.14 -25.28
C ASP A 511 0.61 30.42 -24.92
N ASP A 512 1.76 31.09 -24.99
CA ASP A 512 3.17 30.61 -24.95
C ASP A 512 3.60 29.61 -23.84
N HIS A 513 2.67 29.04 -23.09
CA HIS A 513 2.92 27.96 -22.15
C HIS A 513 2.81 26.58 -22.83
N LEU A 514 3.93 25.86 -22.82
CA LEU A 514 4.00 24.43 -23.14
C LEU A 514 2.99 23.66 -22.28
N GLN A 515 1.96 23.10 -22.91
CA GLN A 515 1.01 22.22 -22.23
C GLN A 515 1.50 20.79 -22.38
N ALA A 516 2.09 20.28 -21.31
CA ALA A 516 2.41 18.86 -21.18
C ALA A 516 1.18 18.08 -20.66
N ALA A 517 1.01 16.83 -21.09
CA ALA A 517 0.07 15.91 -20.45
C ALA A 517 0.46 15.69 -18.99
N GLN A 518 -0.46 15.97 -18.07
CA GLN A 518 -0.28 15.67 -16.64
C GLN A 518 -0.57 14.20 -16.34
N LEU A 519 -1.47 13.58 -17.10
CA LEU A 519 -1.87 12.18 -16.95
C LEU A 519 -1.81 11.46 -18.30
N LEU A 520 -0.96 10.45 -18.39
CA LEU A 520 -0.87 9.54 -19.52
C LEU A 520 -1.62 8.24 -19.19
N LEU A 521 -2.68 7.97 -19.96
CA LEU A 521 -3.46 6.75 -19.88
C LEU A 521 -2.88 5.71 -20.84
N ASN A 522 -2.51 4.54 -20.33
CA ASN A 522 -1.95 3.46 -21.13
C ASN A 522 -2.77 2.17 -20.96
N PRO A 523 -3.92 2.03 -21.65
CA PRO A 523 -4.65 0.78 -21.65
C PRO A 523 -3.82 -0.29 -22.38
N SER A 524 -3.55 -1.40 -21.71
CA SER A 524 -2.74 -2.49 -22.28
C SER A 524 -3.30 -3.86 -21.96
N ALA A 525 -3.29 -4.76 -22.93
CA ALA A 525 -3.54 -6.19 -22.75
C ALA A 525 -2.28 -6.94 -23.15
N THR A 526 -1.55 -7.48 -22.16
CA THR A 526 -0.38 -8.31 -22.43
C THR A 526 -0.70 -9.76 -22.06
N PRO A 527 -0.53 -10.72 -22.99
CA PRO A 527 -0.77 -12.13 -22.71
C PRO A 527 0.03 -12.62 -21.51
N ALA A 528 -0.55 -13.46 -20.66
CA ALA A 528 0.14 -14.04 -19.51
C ALA A 528 1.35 -14.90 -19.90
N SER A 529 1.32 -15.49 -21.11
CA SER A 529 2.43 -16.25 -21.68
C SER A 529 3.71 -15.42 -21.91
N LEU A 530 3.62 -14.09 -21.87
CA LEU A 530 4.72 -13.16 -22.13
C LEU A 530 5.07 -12.34 -20.87
N SER A 531 5.19 -12.99 -19.71
CA SER A 531 5.47 -12.34 -18.42
C SER A 531 6.69 -11.40 -18.45
N GLY A 532 7.75 -11.76 -19.18
CA GLY A 532 8.93 -10.89 -19.36
C GLY A 532 8.68 -9.65 -20.22
N PHE A 533 7.80 -9.75 -21.22
CA PHE A 533 7.46 -8.62 -22.10
C PHE A 533 6.65 -7.56 -21.36
N GLY A 534 5.75 -7.98 -20.46
CA GLY A 534 4.96 -7.05 -19.64
C GLY A 534 5.84 -6.13 -18.79
N ALA A 535 6.89 -6.68 -18.16
CA ALA A 535 7.84 -5.90 -17.37
C ALA A 535 8.62 -4.90 -18.24
N LEU A 536 9.08 -5.31 -19.42
CA LEU A 536 9.79 -4.43 -20.36
C LEU A 536 8.88 -3.31 -20.88
N SER A 537 7.67 -3.66 -21.29
CA SER A 537 6.68 -2.69 -21.78
C SER A 537 6.29 -1.69 -20.69
N LEU A 538 6.14 -2.13 -19.44
CA LEU A 538 5.89 -1.26 -18.30
C LEU A 538 7.07 -0.32 -18.04
N ALA A 539 8.31 -0.82 -18.13
CA ALA A 539 9.51 0.01 -17.96
C ALA A 539 9.59 1.11 -19.03
N GLN A 540 9.25 0.78 -20.28
CA GLN A 540 9.22 1.76 -21.38
C GLN A 540 8.15 2.84 -21.16
N ALA A 541 6.93 2.46 -20.78
CA ALA A 541 5.87 3.43 -20.49
C ALA A 541 6.22 4.32 -19.29
N ARG A 542 6.87 3.76 -18.25
CA ARG A 542 7.38 4.54 -17.11
C ARG A 542 8.45 5.54 -17.53
N ALA A 543 9.36 5.14 -18.41
CA ALA A 543 10.38 6.05 -18.93
C ALA A 543 9.73 7.26 -19.63
N ARG A 544 8.68 7.05 -20.45
CA ARG A 544 7.96 8.17 -21.10
C ARG A 544 7.24 9.06 -20.11
N ALA A 545 6.60 8.50 -19.09
CA ALA A 545 6.01 9.31 -18.04
C ALA A 545 7.04 10.19 -17.31
N ILE A 546 8.24 9.66 -17.03
CA ILE A 546 9.34 10.42 -16.43
C ILE A 546 9.83 11.52 -17.37
N GLU A 547 10.07 11.21 -18.65
CA GLU A 547 10.54 12.18 -19.66
C GLU A 547 9.60 13.38 -19.81
N HIS A 548 8.29 13.16 -19.67
CA HIS A 548 7.28 14.21 -19.81
C HIS A 548 6.80 14.81 -18.49
N GLY A 549 7.34 14.38 -17.34
CA GLY A 549 6.87 14.82 -16.03
C GLY A 549 5.39 14.49 -15.78
N ALA A 550 4.89 13.42 -16.39
CA ALA A 550 3.50 13.01 -16.37
C ALA A 550 3.26 11.85 -15.40
N PHE A 551 2.05 11.76 -14.83
CA PHE A 551 1.60 10.56 -14.15
C PHE A 551 1.20 9.49 -15.16
N LEU A 552 1.60 8.23 -14.94
CA LEU A 552 1.18 7.10 -15.76
C LEU A 552 0.06 6.33 -15.07
N LEU A 553 -1.13 6.28 -15.69
CA LEU A 553 -2.17 5.33 -15.32
C LEU A 553 -2.18 4.19 -16.35
N ARG A 554 -1.57 3.08 -15.98
CA ARG A 554 -1.54 1.87 -16.80
C ARG A 554 -2.38 0.78 -16.17
N ILE A 555 -3.31 0.25 -16.95
CA ILE A 555 -4.02 -0.98 -16.61
C ILE A 555 -3.37 -2.15 -17.34
N TRP A 556 -3.17 -3.22 -16.59
CA TRP A 556 -2.61 -4.46 -17.08
C TRP A 556 -3.51 -5.61 -16.64
N ILE A 557 -4.16 -6.24 -17.62
CA ILE A 557 -4.89 -7.49 -17.41
C ILE A 557 -4.06 -8.62 -18.01
N PHE A 558 -3.78 -9.63 -17.19
CA PHE A 558 -3.28 -10.92 -17.66
C PHE A 558 -4.45 -11.68 -18.28
N ARG A 559 -4.46 -11.78 -19.61
CA ARG A 559 -5.32 -12.73 -20.33
C ARG A 559 -4.59 -14.05 -20.55
#